data_AF-A0A4U2A4J9-F1
#
_entry.id   AF-A0A4U2A4J9-F1
#
_cell.length_a   1.000
_cell.length_b   1.000
_cell.length_c   1.000
_cell.angle_alpha   90.00
_cell.angle_beta   90.00
_cell.angle_gamma   90.00
#
_symmetry.space_group_name_H-M   'P 1'
#
loop_
_entity.id
_entity.type
_entity.pdbx_description
1 polymer ?
#
loop_
_entity_poly.entity_id
_entity_poly.type
_entity_poly.pdbx_seq_one_letter_code
_entity_poly.pdbx_strand_id
1 'polypeptide(L)'
;MGIFDFIFGKKAKQETKEQIQEVKQAPQQYRDIATQNSDVTDGMEFHATCQLRTPLSVLKRHGEIYRGDGEPPTYGEPRDGIWTPRVSSEYDFLSEGRTSASDAGPINTDEYISYVTGIKEIFESNVSIDEKMNLAIAHASGNEAHERIEKGLMTCHDESNIADVMARYISDSERLEYYFDKPNRLTLIDGVNKKVASALEESGVSTIKELSVLTDSDLVKIKGVGKVSAQKIVTTLSKN
;
A
#
# COMPACT_ATOMS: atom_id res chain seq x y z
N MET A 1 26.67 -14.14 53.65
CA MET A 1 27.03 -14.60 52.29
C MET A 1 25.93 -15.52 51.83
N GLY A 2 25.11 -15.05 50.90
CA GLY A 2 23.83 -15.66 50.57
C GLY A 2 23.93 -16.60 49.38
N ILE A 3 23.23 -17.72 49.52
CA ILE A 3 22.77 -18.76 48.57
C ILE A 3 22.14 -18.28 47.23
N PHE A 4 22.30 -17.01 46.86
CA PHE A 4 21.78 -16.45 45.60
C PHE A 4 22.80 -16.35 44.46
N ASP A 5 24.09 -16.60 44.73
CA ASP A 5 25.15 -16.55 43.70
C ASP A 5 25.31 -17.85 42.87
N PHE A 6 24.44 -18.85 43.06
CA PHE A 6 24.53 -20.14 42.36
C PHE A 6 23.59 -20.28 41.14
N ILE A 7 22.68 -19.32 40.89
CA ILE A 7 21.67 -19.44 39.81
C ILE A 7 21.95 -18.48 38.63
N PHE A 8 22.79 -17.45 38.78
CA PHE A 8 23.12 -16.51 37.70
C PHE A 8 24.54 -16.69 37.18
N GLY A 9 24.80 -17.86 36.58
CA GLY A 9 25.93 -18.04 35.67
C GLY A 9 25.76 -17.12 34.47
N LYS A 10 26.49 -16.01 34.44
CA LYS A 10 26.68 -15.15 33.26
C LYS A 10 27.29 -15.97 32.13
N LYS A 11 26.47 -16.57 31.27
CA LYS A 11 26.88 -16.91 29.91
C LYS A 11 26.96 -15.61 29.13
N ALA A 12 28.17 -15.24 28.73
CA ALA A 12 28.38 -14.20 27.74
C ALA A 12 27.54 -14.54 26.50
N LYS A 13 26.57 -13.68 26.20
CA LYS A 13 25.74 -13.76 25.01
C LYS A 13 26.69 -13.50 23.84
N GLN A 14 27.09 -14.55 23.13
CA GLN A 14 27.70 -14.39 21.81
C GLN A 14 26.65 -13.72 20.93
N GLU A 15 26.83 -12.43 20.67
CA GLU A 15 26.12 -11.73 19.62
C GLU A 15 26.58 -12.31 18.29
N THR A 16 25.83 -13.30 17.80
CA THR A 16 25.88 -13.66 16.39
C THR A 16 25.43 -12.42 15.64
N LYS A 17 26.37 -11.66 15.08
CA LYS A 17 26.07 -10.66 14.05
C LYS A 17 25.52 -11.45 12.86
N GLU A 18 24.21 -11.64 12.82
CA GLU A 18 23.53 -11.99 11.58
C GLU A 18 23.92 -10.90 10.58
N GLN A 19 24.79 -11.26 9.63
CA GLN A 19 24.98 -10.44 8.45
C GLN A 19 23.62 -10.38 7.78
N ILE A 20 22.96 -9.23 7.87
CA ILE A 20 21.72 -8.96 7.14
C ILE A 20 22.09 -9.11 5.67
N GLN A 21 21.72 -10.24 5.08
CA GLN A 21 21.95 -10.51 3.67
C GLN A 21 21.12 -9.49 2.90
N GLU A 22 21.78 -8.69 2.06
CA GLU A 22 21.11 -7.69 1.25
C GLU A 22 20.08 -8.38 0.34
N VAL A 23 18.80 -8.04 0.52
CA VAL A 23 17.71 -8.62 -0.27
C VAL A 23 17.79 -8.02 -1.68
N LYS A 24 18.11 -8.84 -2.67
CA LYS A 24 18.18 -8.44 -4.09
C LYS A 24 16.97 -8.95 -4.87
N GLN A 25 16.56 -8.18 -5.88
CA GLN A 25 15.49 -8.60 -6.81
C GLN A 25 15.91 -9.73 -7.74
N ALA A 26 17.20 -9.94 -7.98
CA ALA A 26 17.73 -11.07 -8.74
C ALA A 26 18.74 -11.86 -7.89
N PRO A 27 18.26 -12.71 -6.95
CA PRO A 27 19.14 -13.57 -6.16
C PRO A 27 20.08 -14.40 -7.05
N GLN A 28 21.36 -14.52 -6.67
CA GLN A 28 22.35 -15.28 -7.44
C GLN A 28 21.88 -16.69 -7.75
N GLN A 29 21.29 -17.37 -6.76
CA GLN A 29 20.74 -18.73 -6.91
C GLN A 29 19.74 -18.86 -8.06
N TYR A 30 18.92 -17.85 -8.32
CA TYR A 30 17.93 -17.90 -9.40
C TYR A 30 18.59 -17.67 -10.75
N ARG A 31 19.57 -16.77 -10.83
CA ARG A 31 20.38 -16.61 -12.04
C ARG A 31 21.12 -17.90 -12.38
N ASP A 32 21.74 -18.54 -11.39
CA ASP A 32 22.44 -19.80 -11.57
C ASP A 32 21.50 -20.89 -12.11
N ILE A 33 20.28 -20.99 -11.59
CA ILE A 33 19.26 -21.94 -12.09
C ILE A 33 18.95 -21.66 -13.57
N ALA A 34 18.68 -20.42 -13.95
CA ALA A 34 18.36 -20.07 -15.34
C ALA A 34 19.55 -20.37 -16.28
N THR A 35 20.77 -20.03 -15.89
CA THR A 35 21.96 -20.27 -16.73
C THR A 35 22.33 -21.75 -16.83
N GLN A 36 22.24 -22.50 -15.73
CA GLN A 36 22.64 -23.92 -15.70
C GLN A 36 21.61 -24.86 -16.33
N ASN A 37 20.36 -24.40 -16.49
CA ASN A 37 19.26 -25.17 -17.06
C ASN A 37 18.71 -24.46 -18.30
N SER A 38 19.58 -23.90 -19.13
CA SER A 38 19.19 -23.14 -20.34
C SER A 38 18.52 -24.01 -21.42
N ASP A 39 18.57 -25.32 -21.28
CA ASP A 39 17.84 -26.30 -22.10
C ASP A 39 16.34 -26.33 -21.77
N VAL A 40 15.95 -26.03 -20.53
CA VAL A 40 14.55 -26.06 -20.07
C VAL A 40 14.01 -24.72 -19.57
N THR A 41 14.86 -23.69 -19.49
CA THR A 41 14.49 -22.33 -19.08
C THR A 41 14.64 -21.33 -20.22
N ASP A 42 13.80 -20.30 -20.20
CA ASP A 42 13.79 -19.18 -21.15
C ASP A 42 14.23 -17.88 -20.46
N GLY A 43 15.32 -17.96 -19.70
CA GLY A 43 15.89 -16.85 -18.94
C GLY A 43 15.15 -16.55 -17.63
N MET A 44 15.07 -15.27 -17.27
CA MET A 44 14.46 -14.79 -16.03
C MET A 44 13.20 -13.97 -16.34
N GLU A 45 12.11 -14.19 -15.62
CA GLU A 45 10.87 -13.43 -15.71
C GLU A 45 10.71 -12.52 -14.48
N PHE A 46 10.33 -11.26 -14.68
CA PHE A 46 10.06 -10.33 -13.59
C PHE A 46 8.63 -10.48 -13.08
N HIS A 47 8.49 -10.77 -11.79
CA HIS A 47 7.21 -10.81 -11.09
C HIS A 47 7.09 -9.60 -10.17
N ALA A 48 6.27 -8.63 -10.56
CA ALA A 48 5.83 -7.57 -9.66
C ALA A 48 5.01 -8.16 -8.49
N THR A 49 5.18 -7.59 -7.29
CA THR A 49 4.45 -8.02 -6.09
C THR A 49 3.00 -7.53 -6.15
N CYS A 50 2.04 -8.43 -5.92
CA CYS A 50 0.60 -8.11 -5.88
C CYS A 50 0.20 -7.36 -4.59
N GLN A 51 0.61 -6.10 -4.48
CA GLN A 51 0.24 -5.18 -3.42
C GLN A 51 -0.03 -3.79 -3.99
N LEU A 52 -1.03 -3.08 -3.46
CA LEU A 52 -1.41 -1.72 -3.88
C LEU A 52 -0.27 -0.72 -3.72
N ARG A 53 0.68 -0.96 -2.80
CA ARG A 53 1.87 -0.11 -2.64
C ARG A 53 2.88 -0.25 -3.80
N THR A 54 2.83 -1.33 -4.58
CA THR A 54 3.80 -1.56 -5.67
C THR A 54 3.67 -0.43 -6.70
N PRO A 55 4.76 0.26 -7.09
CA PRO A 55 4.68 1.40 -8.01
C PRO A 55 4.16 1.00 -9.40
N LEU A 56 3.44 1.90 -10.10
CA LEU A 56 2.92 1.64 -11.44
C LEU A 56 4.04 1.26 -12.43
N SER A 57 5.16 1.98 -12.36
CA SER A 57 6.33 1.72 -13.20
C SER A 57 6.91 0.32 -13.02
N VAL A 58 6.74 -0.29 -11.85
CA VAL A 58 7.16 -1.67 -11.55
C VAL A 58 6.10 -2.67 -12.01
N LEU A 59 4.81 -2.40 -11.78
CA LEU A 59 3.71 -3.26 -12.24
C LEU A 59 3.75 -3.44 -13.77
N LYS A 60 4.07 -2.37 -14.51
CA LYS A 60 4.23 -2.40 -15.99
C LYS A 60 5.38 -3.28 -16.48
N ARG A 61 6.26 -3.74 -15.58
CA ARG A 61 7.37 -4.67 -15.88
C ARG A 61 7.00 -6.12 -15.61
N HIS A 62 5.83 -6.40 -15.05
CA HIS A 62 5.39 -7.77 -14.78
C HIS A 62 5.39 -8.60 -16.06
N GLY A 63 5.96 -9.81 -16.01
CA GLY A 63 6.10 -10.71 -17.15
C GLY A 63 7.25 -10.37 -18.10
N GLU A 64 8.05 -9.33 -17.84
CA GLU A 64 9.24 -9.02 -18.63
C GLU A 64 10.26 -10.16 -18.56
N ILE A 65 10.85 -10.53 -19.70
CA ILE A 65 11.81 -11.62 -19.79
C ILE A 65 13.21 -11.08 -20.08
N TYR A 66 14.16 -11.39 -19.21
CA TYR A 66 15.57 -11.10 -19.38
C TYR A 66 16.33 -12.35 -19.82
N ARG A 67 17.03 -12.26 -20.96
CA ARG A 67 17.83 -13.35 -21.57
C ARG A 67 19.33 -13.02 -21.69
N GLY A 68 19.81 -12.02 -20.96
CA GLY A 68 21.22 -11.64 -21.00
C GLY A 68 22.08 -12.48 -20.04
N ASP A 69 23.39 -12.41 -20.22
CA ASP A 69 24.38 -13.16 -19.41
C ASP A 69 24.72 -12.48 -18.06
N GLY A 70 24.04 -11.38 -17.72
CA GLY A 70 24.36 -10.51 -16.58
C GLY A 70 23.28 -10.44 -15.49
N GLU A 71 23.38 -9.43 -14.64
CA GLU A 71 22.31 -9.09 -13.69
C GLU A 71 21.13 -8.45 -14.44
N PRO A 72 19.90 -8.95 -14.26
CA PRO A 72 18.72 -8.27 -14.77
C PRO A 72 18.59 -6.85 -14.19
N PRO A 73 17.89 -5.93 -14.88
CA PRO A 73 17.60 -4.60 -14.35
C PRO A 73 16.90 -4.63 -12.98
N THR A 74 17.15 -3.61 -12.16
CA THR A 74 16.44 -3.39 -10.90
C THR A 74 15.28 -2.43 -11.12
N TYR A 75 14.10 -2.75 -10.59
CA TYR A 75 12.88 -1.96 -10.70
C TYR A 75 12.33 -1.63 -9.31
N GLY A 76 12.34 -0.35 -8.93
CA GLY A 76 11.86 0.07 -7.60
C GLY A 76 12.70 -0.55 -6.47
N GLU A 77 12.05 -1.02 -5.41
CA GLU A 77 12.70 -1.64 -4.27
C GLU A 77 12.58 -3.18 -4.29
N PRO A 78 13.45 -3.92 -3.58
CA PRO A 78 13.38 -5.39 -3.53
C PRO A 78 12.03 -5.98 -3.10
N ARG A 79 11.23 -5.22 -2.36
CA ARG A 79 9.88 -5.61 -1.95
C ARG A 79 8.82 -5.42 -3.04
N ASP A 80 9.13 -4.78 -4.17
CA ASP A 80 8.18 -4.45 -5.23
C ASP A 80 8.11 -5.51 -6.33
N GLY A 81 9.10 -6.41 -6.38
CA GLY A 81 9.13 -7.49 -7.34
C GLY A 81 10.42 -8.28 -7.30
N ILE A 82 10.45 -9.38 -8.04
CA ILE A 82 11.55 -10.34 -8.06
C ILE A 82 11.70 -10.95 -9.45
N TRP A 83 12.93 -11.23 -9.85
CA TRP A 83 13.25 -12.02 -11.02
C TRP A 83 13.31 -13.50 -10.63
N THR A 84 12.55 -14.35 -11.32
CA THR A 84 12.58 -15.80 -11.14
C THR A 84 12.91 -16.51 -12.44
N PRO A 85 13.51 -17.72 -12.42
CA PRO A 85 13.74 -18.49 -13.63
C PRO A 85 12.40 -18.79 -14.31
N ARG A 86 12.34 -18.57 -15.62
CA ARG A 86 11.16 -18.87 -16.42
C ARG A 86 11.35 -20.21 -17.10
N VAL A 87 10.39 -21.12 -16.93
CA VAL A 87 10.38 -22.38 -17.67
C VAL A 87 10.01 -22.11 -19.13
N SER A 88 10.70 -22.75 -20.07
CA SER A 88 10.40 -22.62 -21.50
C SER A 88 8.99 -23.12 -21.78
N SER A 89 8.27 -22.49 -22.71
CA SER A 89 6.86 -22.81 -23.00
C SER A 89 6.62 -24.26 -23.43
N GLU A 90 7.64 -24.93 -23.96
CA GLU A 90 7.60 -26.37 -24.27
C GLU A 90 7.35 -27.23 -23.01
N TYR A 91 7.80 -26.75 -21.85
CA TYR A 91 7.75 -27.45 -20.57
C TYR A 91 6.80 -26.79 -19.56
N ASP A 92 6.21 -25.64 -19.89
CA ASP A 92 5.34 -24.86 -18.99
C ASP A 92 3.86 -25.26 -19.13
N PHE A 93 3.54 -26.51 -18.83
CA PHE A 93 2.17 -27.06 -18.91
C PHE A 93 1.26 -26.65 -17.73
N LEU A 94 1.79 -25.89 -16.76
CA LEU A 94 1.06 -25.35 -15.59
C LEU A 94 0.97 -23.82 -15.62
N SER A 95 1.19 -23.20 -16.78
CA SER A 95 1.27 -21.73 -16.91
C SER A 95 -0.06 -21.01 -16.63
N GLU A 96 -1.19 -21.71 -16.75
CA GLU A 96 -2.52 -21.12 -16.57
C GLU A 96 -2.93 -21.05 -15.09
N GLY A 97 -3.51 -19.90 -14.69
CA GLY A 97 -4.13 -19.76 -13.37
C GLY A 97 -3.14 -19.48 -12.23
N ARG A 98 -1.98 -18.85 -12.52
CA ARG A 98 -0.98 -18.45 -11.52
C ARG A 98 -1.64 -17.64 -10.40
N THR A 99 -1.85 -18.28 -9.26
CA THR A 99 -2.44 -17.64 -8.09
C THR A 99 -1.34 -17.11 -7.19
N SER A 100 -1.45 -15.84 -6.80
CA SER A 100 -0.52 -15.17 -5.89
C SER A 100 -1.25 -14.71 -4.63
N ALA A 101 -0.52 -14.63 -3.52
CA ALA A 101 -0.99 -13.93 -2.33
C ALA A 101 -0.97 -12.41 -2.61
N SER A 102 -2.06 -11.73 -2.26
CA SER A 102 -2.20 -10.29 -2.42
C SER A 102 -2.91 -9.65 -1.22
N ASP A 103 -2.97 -8.32 -1.19
CA ASP A 103 -3.86 -7.56 -0.31
C ASP A 103 -5.35 -7.65 -0.73
N ALA A 104 -5.67 -8.39 -1.80
CA ALA A 104 -7.03 -8.82 -2.14
C ALA A 104 -7.29 -10.30 -1.79
N GLY A 105 -6.36 -10.97 -1.09
CA GLY A 105 -6.40 -12.41 -0.84
C GLY A 105 -5.74 -13.24 -1.96
N PRO A 106 -6.02 -14.55 -2.07
CA PRO A 106 -5.50 -15.38 -3.16
C PRO A 106 -6.20 -15.01 -4.49
N ILE A 107 -5.41 -14.56 -5.47
CA ILE A 107 -5.92 -14.01 -6.73
C ILE A 107 -5.08 -14.48 -7.91
N ASN A 108 -5.67 -14.55 -9.11
CA ASN A 108 -4.90 -14.70 -10.32
C ASN A 108 -3.98 -13.47 -10.48
N THR A 109 -2.70 -13.73 -10.73
CA THR A 109 -1.67 -12.70 -10.77
C THR A 109 -1.93 -11.68 -11.87
N ASP A 110 -2.23 -12.14 -13.09
CA ASP A 110 -2.43 -11.27 -14.24
C ASP A 110 -3.69 -10.40 -14.10
N GLU A 111 -4.77 -10.97 -13.53
CA GLU A 111 -5.99 -10.21 -13.22
C GLU A 111 -5.71 -9.09 -12.20
N TYR A 112 -4.95 -9.39 -11.15
CA TYR A 112 -4.57 -8.39 -10.14
C TYR A 112 -3.71 -7.29 -10.74
N ILE A 113 -2.66 -7.66 -11.49
CA ILE A 113 -1.75 -6.72 -12.13
C ILE A 113 -2.53 -5.82 -13.10
N SER A 114 -3.43 -6.39 -13.91
CA SER A 114 -4.31 -5.65 -14.82
C SER A 114 -5.18 -4.62 -14.07
N TYR A 115 -5.89 -5.07 -13.03
CA TYR A 115 -6.76 -4.21 -12.23
C TYR A 115 -6.00 -3.05 -11.60
N VAL A 116 -4.93 -3.36 -10.86
CA VAL A 116 -4.17 -2.36 -10.09
C VAL A 116 -3.39 -1.42 -11.00
N THR A 117 -2.91 -1.87 -12.15
CA THR A 117 -2.30 -1.00 -13.17
C THR A 117 -3.32 0.05 -13.62
N GLY A 118 -4.54 -0.36 -13.97
CA GLY A 118 -5.59 0.57 -14.40
C GLY A 118 -6.00 1.57 -13.31
N ILE A 119 -6.17 1.11 -12.05
CA ILE A 119 -6.42 2.02 -10.93
C ILE A 119 -5.29 3.03 -10.78
N LYS A 120 -4.02 2.59 -10.81
CA LYS A 120 -2.89 3.52 -10.65
C LYS A 120 -2.75 4.49 -11.81
N GLU A 121 -3.09 4.09 -13.03
CA GLU A 121 -3.13 5.01 -14.17
C GLU A 121 -4.15 6.13 -13.97
N ILE A 122 -5.32 5.83 -13.37
CA ILE A 122 -6.29 6.85 -12.97
C ILE A 122 -5.65 7.84 -11.98
N PHE A 123 -4.97 7.33 -10.94
CA PHE A 123 -4.41 8.19 -9.88
C PHE A 123 -3.15 8.97 -10.30
N GLU A 124 -2.38 8.47 -11.27
CA GLU A 124 -1.24 9.18 -11.88
C GLU A 124 -1.68 10.12 -13.03
N SER A 125 -2.96 10.16 -13.39
CA SER A 125 -3.47 11.09 -14.39
C SER A 125 -3.59 12.53 -13.85
N ASN A 126 -3.75 13.48 -14.78
CA ASN A 126 -3.83 14.92 -14.47
C ASN A 126 -5.27 15.42 -14.20
N VAL A 127 -6.25 14.52 -14.04
CA VAL A 127 -7.63 14.93 -13.71
C VAL A 127 -7.76 15.33 -12.23
N SER A 128 -8.86 15.97 -11.85
CA SER A 128 -9.09 16.38 -10.46
C SER A 128 -9.23 15.18 -9.53
N ILE A 129 -8.98 15.37 -8.23
CA ILE A 129 -9.08 14.27 -7.27
C ILE A 129 -10.50 13.66 -7.22
N ASP A 130 -11.54 14.48 -7.31
CA ASP A 130 -12.92 13.98 -7.38
C ASP A 130 -13.16 13.11 -8.61
N GLU A 131 -12.60 13.48 -9.76
CA GLU A 131 -12.70 12.69 -10.99
C GLU A 131 -11.90 11.39 -10.87
N LYS A 132 -10.69 11.41 -10.31
CA LYS A 132 -9.90 10.19 -10.00
C LYS A 132 -10.70 9.21 -9.15
N MET A 133 -11.35 9.70 -8.10
CA MET A 133 -12.14 8.86 -7.18
C MET A 133 -13.38 8.27 -7.85
N ASN A 134 -14.09 9.05 -8.67
CA ASN A 134 -15.24 8.56 -9.43
C ASN A 134 -14.83 7.50 -10.47
N LEU A 135 -13.73 7.73 -11.18
CA LEU A 135 -13.17 6.76 -12.12
C LEU A 135 -12.76 5.47 -11.42
N ALA A 136 -12.12 5.57 -10.25
CA ALA A 136 -11.74 4.41 -9.45
C ALA A 136 -12.95 3.57 -9.03
N ILE A 137 -14.03 4.21 -8.55
CA ILE A 137 -15.29 3.53 -8.18
C ILE A 137 -15.91 2.81 -9.38
N ALA A 138 -15.82 3.38 -10.58
CA ALA A 138 -16.36 2.77 -11.79
C ALA A 138 -15.46 1.67 -12.38
N HIS A 139 -14.18 1.60 -11.99
CA HIS A 139 -13.15 0.83 -12.68
C HIS A 139 -13.40 -0.68 -12.73
N ALA A 140 -13.95 -1.25 -11.67
CA ALA A 140 -14.28 -2.68 -11.63
C ALA A 140 -15.54 -3.05 -12.43
N SER A 141 -16.40 -2.07 -12.73
CA SER A 141 -17.77 -2.33 -13.18
C SER A 141 -17.82 -3.15 -14.48
N GLY A 142 -18.51 -4.29 -14.45
CA GLY A 142 -18.70 -5.14 -15.63
C GLY A 142 -17.55 -6.10 -15.90
N ASN A 143 -16.59 -6.23 -14.97
CA ASN A 143 -15.53 -7.24 -15.02
C ASN A 143 -15.51 -8.02 -13.69
N GLU A 144 -15.99 -9.27 -13.71
CA GLU A 144 -16.13 -10.11 -12.52
C GLU A 144 -14.80 -10.32 -11.76
N ALA A 145 -13.67 -10.42 -12.49
CA ALA A 145 -12.36 -10.56 -11.86
C ALA A 145 -11.98 -9.29 -11.10
N HIS A 146 -12.18 -8.13 -11.72
CA HIS A 146 -11.91 -6.83 -11.08
C HIS A 146 -12.82 -6.59 -9.87
N GLU A 147 -14.11 -6.91 -9.96
CA GLU A 147 -15.06 -6.78 -8.85
C GLU A 147 -14.65 -7.64 -7.65
N ARG A 148 -14.17 -8.86 -7.91
CA ARG A 148 -13.65 -9.74 -6.86
C ARG A 148 -12.36 -9.19 -6.22
N ILE A 149 -11.45 -8.65 -7.01
CA ILE A 149 -10.22 -8.01 -6.52
C ILE A 149 -10.57 -6.82 -5.63
N GLU A 150 -11.43 -5.93 -6.13
CA GLU A 150 -11.87 -4.74 -5.42
C GLU A 150 -12.51 -5.08 -4.07
N LYS A 151 -13.38 -6.09 -4.03
CA LYS A 151 -13.96 -6.60 -2.80
C LYS A 151 -12.90 -7.12 -1.81
N GLY A 152 -11.89 -7.82 -2.32
CA GLY A 152 -10.75 -8.28 -1.51
C GLY A 152 -9.99 -7.11 -0.88
N LEU A 153 -9.68 -6.09 -1.67
CA LEU A 153 -9.00 -4.88 -1.22
C LEU A 153 -9.81 -4.13 -0.15
N MET A 154 -11.10 -3.89 -0.40
CA MET A 154 -12.01 -3.25 0.56
C MET A 154 -12.05 -4.02 1.89
N THR A 155 -12.11 -5.35 1.84
CA THR A 155 -12.10 -6.22 3.03
C THR A 155 -10.77 -6.12 3.79
N CYS A 156 -9.63 -6.16 3.09
CA CYS A 156 -8.32 -6.08 3.71
C CYS A 156 -8.08 -4.72 4.40
N HIS A 157 -8.61 -3.65 3.82
CA HIS A 157 -8.42 -2.29 4.30
C HIS A 157 -9.49 -1.80 5.28
N ASP A 158 -10.57 -2.57 5.49
CA ASP A 158 -11.74 -2.19 6.30
C ASP A 158 -12.39 -0.89 5.79
N GLU A 159 -12.62 -0.81 4.47
CA GLU A 159 -13.26 0.33 3.82
C GLU A 159 -14.47 -0.10 3.00
N SER A 160 -15.40 0.84 2.77
CA SER A 160 -16.68 0.56 2.10
C SER A 160 -16.64 0.64 0.57
N ASN A 161 -15.61 1.30 0.02
CA ASN A 161 -15.44 1.54 -1.41
C ASN A 161 -13.94 1.66 -1.75
N ILE A 162 -13.60 1.46 -3.02
CA ILE A 162 -12.20 1.52 -3.48
C ILE A 162 -11.60 2.93 -3.41
N ALA A 163 -12.39 3.99 -3.54
CA ALA A 163 -11.89 5.36 -3.40
C ALA A 163 -11.32 5.61 -1.99
N ASP A 164 -11.99 5.12 -0.95
CA ASP A 164 -11.50 5.19 0.43
C ASP A 164 -10.21 4.37 0.65
N VAL A 165 -10.08 3.21 -0.02
CA VAL A 165 -8.84 2.43 -0.02
C VAL A 165 -7.71 3.23 -0.65
N MET A 166 -7.96 3.80 -1.84
CA MET A 166 -6.97 4.53 -2.61
C MET A 166 -6.61 5.88 -2.00
N ALA A 167 -7.50 6.48 -1.21
CA ALA A 167 -7.21 7.70 -0.45
C ALA A 167 -6.02 7.55 0.54
N ARG A 168 -5.60 6.31 0.85
CA ARG A 168 -4.40 6.03 1.66
C ARG A 168 -3.08 6.13 0.88
N TYR A 169 -3.16 6.17 -0.45
CA TYR A 169 -2.01 6.12 -1.36
C TYR A 169 -1.83 7.41 -2.17
N ILE A 170 -2.63 8.44 -1.90
CA ILE A 170 -2.50 9.78 -2.47
C ILE A 170 -1.84 10.75 -1.49
N SER A 171 -1.55 11.96 -1.96
CA SER A 171 -1.01 13.01 -1.09
C SER A 171 -2.01 13.43 0.00
N ASP A 172 -1.50 13.87 1.16
CA ASP A 172 -2.34 14.39 2.24
C ASP A 172 -3.21 15.58 1.76
N SER A 173 -2.71 16.41 0.85
CA SER A 173 -3.47 17.53 0.26
C SER A 173 -4.64 17.06 -0.58
N GLU A 174 -4.42 16.11 -1.52
CA GLU A 174 -5.52 15.55 -2.33
C GLU A 174 -6.54 14.81 -1.46
N ARG A 175 -6.06 14.12 -0.42
CA ARG A 175 -6.93 13.43 0.54
C ARG A 175 -7.80 14.42 1.31
N LEU A 176 -7.24 15.54 1.76
CA LEU A 176 -8.00 16.59 2.45
C LEU A 176 -9.00 17.27 1.51
N GLU A 177 -8.61 17.53 0.26
CA GLU A 177 -9.50 18.07 -0.77
C GLU A 177 -10.69 17.13 -1.00
N TYR A 178 -10.43 15.84 -1.23
CA TYR A 178 -11.49 14.85 -1.46
C TYR A 178 -12.46 14.72 -0.28
N TYR A 179 -11.97 14.76 0.96
CA TYR A 179 -12.85 14.62 2.14
C TYR A 179 -13.35 15.94 2.72
N PHE A 180 -13.08 17.07 2.06
CA PHE A 180 -13.34 18.39 2.64
C PHE A 180 -14.79 18.58 3.08
N ASP A 181 -15.75 18.12 2.28
CA ASP A 181 -17.19 18.21 2.52
C ASP A 181 -17.85 16.87 2.88
N LYS A 182 -17.04 15.83 3.13
CA LYS A 182 -17.54 14.48 3.45
C LYS A 182 -17.50 14.23 4.96
N PRO A 183 -18.54 13.58 5.54
CA PRO A 183 -18.59 13.30 6.98
C PRO A 183 -17.62 12.18 7.38
N ASN A 184 -17.44 11.98 8.70
CA ASN A 184 -16.67 10.87 9.30
C ASN A 184 -15.17 10.86 8.99
N ARG A 185 -14.61 12.00 8.57
CA ARG A 185 -13.20 12.14 8.16
C ARG A 185 -12.47 13.29 8.87
N LEU A 186 -13.02 13.79 9.97
CA LEU A 186 -12.40 14.85 10.79
C LEU A 186 -11.02 14.44 11.35
N THR A 187 -10.78 13.15 11.56
CA THR A 187 -9.51 12.61 12.08
C THR A 187 -8.32 12.78 11.12
N LEU A 188 -8.56 13.29 9.91
CA LEU A 188 -7.50 13.70 8.99
C LEU A 188 -6.79 14.98 9.43
N ILE A 189 -7.41 15.77 10.30
CA ILE A 189 -6.87 17.06 10.76
C ILE A 189 -6.02 16.85 12.02
N ASP A 190 -4.77 17.35 12.04
CA ASP A 190 -3.94 17.30 13.25
C ASP A 190 -4.65 18.01 14.41
N GLY A 191 -4.62 17.37 15.57
CA GLY A 191 -5.37 17.79 16.75
C GLY A 191 -6.72 17.11 16.92
N VAL A 192 -7.23 16.41 15.90
CA VAL A 192 -8.49 15.64 15.96
C VAL A 192 -8.21 14.14 16.14
N ASN A 193 -8.33 13.67 17.37
CA ASN A 193 -8.42 12.23 17.65
C ASN A 193 -9.89 11.77 17.65
N LYS A 194 -10.13 10.45 17.81
CA LYS A 194 -11.51 9.89 17.84
C LYS A 194 -12.43 10.58 18.86
N LYS A 195 -11.92 10.94 20.04
CA LYS A 195 -12.71 11.62 21.09
C LYS A 195 -13.06 13.07 20.70
N VAL A 196 -12.11 13.78 20.10
CA VAL A 196 -12.33 15.14 19.59
C VAL A 196 -13.31 15.12 18.42
N ALA A 197 -13.18 14.16 17.50
CA ALA A 197 -14.11 13.97 16.39
C ALA A 197 -15.55 13.75 16.91
N SER A 198 -15.75 12.84 17.87
CA SER A 198 -17.09 12.63 18.45
C SER A 198 -17.65 13.88 19.12
N ALA A 199 -16.82 14.65 19.84
CA ALA A 199 -17.26 15.90 20.46
C ALA A 199 -17.65 16.97 19.43
N LEU A 200 -16.94 17.05 18.30
CA LEU A 200 -17.28 17.93 17.19
C LEU A 200 -18.60 17.51 16.54
N GLU A 201 -18.77 16.21 16.26
CA GLU A 201 -19.99 15.66 15.67
C GLU A 201 -21.21 15.88 16.58
N GLU A 202 -21.08 15.66 17.89
CA GLU A 202 -22.12 15.96 18.89
C GLU A 202 -22.48 17.46 18.95
N SER A 203 -21.55 18.34 18.54
CA SER A 203 -21.77 19.78 18.45
C SER A 203 -22.30 20.26 17.09
N GLY A 204 -22.56 19.32 16.16
CA GLY A 204 -23.07 19.61 14.81
C GLY A 204 -22.00 19.90 13.76
N VAL A 205 -20.72 19.61 14.06
CA VAL A 205 -19.59 19.76 13.14
C VAL A 205 -19.17 18.38 12.67
N SER A 206 -19.53 18.03 11.43
CA SER A 206 -19.36 16.69 10.87
C SER A 206 -18.34 16.63 9.72
N THR A 207 -18.04 17.77 9.10
CA THR A 207 -17.16 17.88 7.93
C THR A 207 -15.97 18.80 8.19
N ILE A 208 -14.89 18.64 7.41
CA ILE A 208 -13.71 19.51 7.48
C ILE A 208 -14.07 20.94 7.07
N LYS A 209 -15.00 21.10 6.12
CA LYS A 209 -15.57 22.39 5.70
C LYS A 209 -16.29 23.12 6.84
N GLU A 210 -17.05 22.42 7.67
CA GLU A 210 -17.68 23.01 8.86
C GLU A 210 -16.64 23.31 9.93
N LEU A 211 -15.60 22.48 10.04
CA LEU A 211 -14.52 22.70 11.00
C LEU A 211 -13.68 23.94 10.65
N SER A 212 -13.49 24.24 9.35
CA SER A 212 -12.62 25.33 8.88
C SER A 212 -13.15 26.73 9.13
N VAL A 213 -14.44 26.88 9.42
CA VAL A 213 -15.04 28.19 9.76
C VAL A 213 -14.95 28.51 11.25
N LEU A 214 -14.53 27.56 12.09
CA LEU A 214 -14.45 27.74 13.54
C LEU A 214 -13.13 28.39 13.96
N THR A 215 -13.22 29.31 14.92
CA THR A 215 -12.04 29.91 15.53
C THR A 215 -11.53 29.08 16.71
N ASP A 216 -10.29 29.32 17.14
CA ASP A 216 -9.74 28.75 18.39
C ASP A 216 -10.68 28.92 19.58
N SER A 217 -11.32 30.09 19.68
CA SER A 217 -12.28 30.41 20.75
C SER A 217 -13.55 29.56 20.65
N ASP A 218 -14.02 29.26 19.45
CA ASP A 218 -15.23 28.44 19.26
C ASP A 218 -14.94 26.97 19.56
N LEU A 219 -13.79 26.47 19.11
CA LEU A 219 -13.34 25.11 19.36
C LEU A 219 -13.20 24.82 20.86
N VAL A 220 -12.60 25.73 21.65
CA VAL A 220 -12.40 25.51 23.10
C VAL A 220 -13.71 25.50 23.88
N LYS A 221 -14.81 26.05 23.35
CA LYS A 221 -16.15 25.95 23.98
C LYS A 221 -16.74 24.55 23.86
N ILE A 222 -16.28 23.75 22.90
CA ILE A 222 -16.78 22.39 22.67
C ILE A 222 -16.19 21.46 23.73
N LYS A 223 -17.08 20.85 24.53
CA LYS A 223 -16.69 19.96 25.61
C LYS A 223 -15.93 18.75 25.05
N GLY A 224 -14.63 18.68 25.34
CA GLY A 224 -13.76 17.60 24.86
C GLY A 224 -12.64 18.08 23.94
N VAL A 225 -12.71 19.34 23.48
CA VAL A 225 -11.67 19.98 22.67
C VAL A 225 -10.81 20.88 23.56
N GLY A 226 -9.54 20.51 23.74
CA GLY A 226 -8.58 21.29 24.51
C GLY A 226 -7.93 22.39 23.69
N LYS A 227 -7.36 23.40 24.36
CA LYS A 227 -6.65 24.52 23.73
C LYS A 227 -5.56 24.07 22.74
N VAL A 228 -4.79 23.02 23.10
CA VAL A 228 -3.73 22.49 22.23
C VAL A 228 -4.30 21.85 20.96
N SER A 229 -5.40 21.10 21.07
CA SER A 229 -6.08 20.53 19.90
C SER A 229 -6.66 21.63 19.01
N ALA A 230 -7.31 22.65 19.59
CA ALA A 230 -7.85 23.78 18.84
C ALA A 230 -6.76 24.48 18.00
N GLN A 231 -5.62 24.80 18.62
CA GLN A 231 -4.50 25.44 17.94
C GLN A 231 -3.94 24.60 16.78
N LYS A 232 -3.81 23.28 16.98
CA LYS A 232 -3.37 22.34 15.93
C LYS A 232 -4.35 22.30 14.75
N ILE A 233 -5.66 22.27 15.05
CA ILE A 233 -6.72 22.26 14.04
C ILE A 233 -6.62 23.52 13.18
N VAL A 234 -6.65 24.70 13.81
CA VAL A 234 -6.60 25.99 13.09
C VAL A 234 -5.30 26.12 12.29
N THR A 235 -4.16 25.71 12.87
CA THR A 235 -2.87 25.74 12.17
C THR A 235 -2.86 24.83 10.94
N THR A 236 -3.45 23.65 11.02
CA THR A 236 -3.54 22.70 9.90
C THR A 236 -4.43 23.24 8.79
N LEU A 237 -5.58 23.82 9.15
CA LEU A 237 -6.56 24.35 8.19
C LEU A 237 -6.15 25.70 7.58
N SER A 238 -5.19 26.41 8.18
CA SER A 238 -4.64 27.65 7.62
C SER A 238 -3.50 27.42 6.62
N LYS A 239 -2.93 26.20 6.59
CA LYS A 239 -1.79 25.82 5.73
C LYS A 239 -2.23 25.16 4.42
N ASN A 240 -3.45 24.64 4.39
CA ASN A 240 -4.09 24.06 3.22
C ASN A 240 -5.04 25.09 2.62
#